data_AF-A0A1Y3EJF0-F1
#
_entry.id   AF-A0A1Y3EJF0-F1
#
_cell.length_a   1.000
_cell.length_b   1.000
_cell.length_c   1.000
_cell.angle_alpha   90.00
_cell.angle_beta   90.00
_cell.angle_gamma   90.00
#
_symmetry.space_group_name_H-M   'P 1'
#
loop_
_entity.id
_entity.type
_entity.pdbx_description
1 polymer ?
#
loop_
_entity_poly.entity_id
_entity_poly.type
_entity_poly.pdbx_seq_one_letter_code
_entity_poly.pdbx_strand_id
1 'polypeptide(L)' 'YKRILVIVSHSQDFLNGVCTNIIHFNKQRLVYYTGNYDQFVRTRIELLENQMKRYNWEQAQLAHMK' A
#
# COMPACT_ATOMS: atom_id res chain seq x y z
N TYR A 1 16.46 22.18 -5.27
CA TYR A 1 15.54 21.17 -5.86
C TYR A 1 14.81 21.81 -7.03
N LYS A 2 15.24 21.58 -8.28
CA LYS A 2 14.82 22.47 -9.39
C LYS A 2 13.40 22.22 -9.90
N ARG A 3 12.76 21.04 -9.70
CA ARG A 3 11.34 20.79 -10.02
C ARG A 3 10.81 19.65 -9.13
N ILE A 4 9.84 19.93 -8.27
CA ILE A 4 9.04 18.93 -7.55
C ILE A 4 7.66 18.97 -8.19
N LEU A 5 7.15 17.83 -8.64
CA LEU A 5 5.85 17.69 -9.26
C LEU A 5 4.96 16.89 -8.33
N VAL A 6 3.94 17.53 -7.78
CA VAL A 6 2.91 16.87 -6.96
C VAL A 6 1.66 16.80 -7.80
N ILE A 7 1.15 15.58 -8.02
CA ILE A 7 -0.06 15.34 -8.80
C ILE A 7 -1.02 14.50 -7.98
N VAL A 8 -2.30 14.88 -8.06
CA VAL A 8 -3.42 14.10 -7.55
C VAL A 8 -4.27 13.73 -8.75
N SER A 9 -4.44 12.43 -8.98
CA SER A 9 -5.24 11.91 -10.08
C SER A 9 -5.95 10.63 -9.63
N HIS A 10 -7.06 10.31 -10.28
CA HIS A 10 -7.76 9.04 -10.13
C HIS A 10 -7.45 8.06 -11.28
N SER A 11 -6.76 8.52 -12.34
CA SER A 11 -6.39 7.67 -13.47
C SER A 11 -5.13 6.86 -13.17
N GLN A 12 -5.25 5.54 -13.26
CA GLN A 12 -4.17 4.60 -12.95
C GLN A 12 -3.03 4.71 -13.97
N ASP A 13 -3.35 4.72 -15.27
CA ASP A 13 -2.36 4.80 -16.35
C ASP A 13 -1.49 6.06 -16.27
N PHE A 14 -2.12 7.18 -15.92
CA PHE A 14 -1.44 8.45 -15.76
C PHE A 14 -0.47 8.44 -14.56
N LEU A 15 -0.94 7.92 -13.41
CA LEU A 15 -0.10 7.78 -12.22
C LEU A 15 1.06 6.81 -12.48
N ASN A 16 0.82 5.74 -13.23
CA ASN A 16 1.84 4.75 -13.55
C ASN A 16 2.96 5.30 -14.44
N GLY A 17 2.61 6.17 -15.39
CA GLY A 17 3.58 6.77 -16.32
C GLY A 17 4.41 7.92 -15.75
N VAL A 18 3.89 8.66 -14.76
CA VAL A 18 4.50 9.91 -14.26
C VAL A 18 5.02 9.79 -12.84
N CYS A 19 4.37 9.00 -11.98
CA CYS A 19 4.74 8.94 -10.57
C CYS A 19 5.89 7.95 -10.30
N THR A 20 6.93 8.43 -9.63
CA THR A 20 8.06 7.63 -9.13
C THR A 20 7.91 7.24 -7.66
N ASN A 21 7.01 7.93 -6.96
CA ASN A 21 6.74 7.77 -5.54
C ASN A 21 5.25 8.00 -5.30
N ILE A 22 4.66 7.17 -4.44
CA ILE A 22 3.23 7.24 -4.12
C ILE A 22 3.09 7.47 -2.62
N ILE A 23 2.29 8.46 -2.28
CA ILE A 23 1.87 8.74 -0.91
C ILE A 23 0.43 8.23 -0.80
N HIS A 24 0.26 7.14 -0.07
CA HIS A 24 -1.06 6.56 0.18
C HIS A 24 -1.59 7.06 1.50
N PHE A 25 -2.72 7.75 1.46
CA PHE A 25 -3.46 8.13 2.64
C PHE A 25 -4.46 7.05 3.01
N ASN A 26 -4.27 6.42 4.17
CA ASN A 26 -5.13 5.34 4.67
C ASN A 26 -5.23 5.39 6.19
N LYS A 27 -6.42 5.20 6.76
CA LYS A 27 -6.65 5.18 8.22
C LYS A 27 -6.01 6.38 8.94
N GLN A 28 -6.19 7.58 8.37
CA GLN A 28 -5.61 8.83 8.90
C GLN A 28 -4.07 8.84 8.98
N ARG A 29 -3.40 7.94 8.27
CA ARG A 29 -1.94 7.86 8.17
C ARG A 29 -1.49 7.98 6.73
N LEU A 30 -0.35 8.61 6.53
CA LEU A 30 0.34 8.69 5.25
C LEU A 30 1.40 7.60 5.21
N VAL A 31 1.35 6.75 4.19
CA VAL A 31 2.33 5.69 3.96
C VAL A 31 2.99 5.95 2.63
N TYR A 32 4.31 5.93 2.63
CA TYR A 32 5.13 6.17 1.46
C TYR A 32 5.49 4.86 0.78
N TYR A 33 5.29 4.82 -0.53
CA TYR A 33 5.67 3.72 -1.40
C TYR A 33 6.60 4.24 -2.50
N THR A 34 7.62 3.45 -2.82
CA THR A 34 8.54 3.72 -3.91
C THR A 34 8.11 2.94 -5.15
N GLY A 35 8.29 3.55 -6.32
CA GLY A 35 7.87 2.98 -7.60
C GLY A 35 6.58 3.58 -8.15
N ASN A 36 6.13 2.98 -9.24
CA ASN A 36 4.94 3.38 -9.98
C ASN A 36 3.65 2.86 -9.32
N TYR A 37 2.50 3.13 -9.95
CA TYR A 37 1.20 2.75 -9.42
C TYR A 37 1.02 1.23 -9.30
N ASP A 38 1.46 0.47 -10.30
CA ASP A 38 1.33 -0.99 -10.29
C ASP A 38 2.13 -1.64 -9.16
N GLN A 39 3.34 -1.14 -8.92
CA GLN A 39 4.19 -1.61 -7.84
C GLN A 39 3.55 -1.30 -6.48
N PHE A 40 2.99 -0.09 -6.30
CA PHE A 40 2.22 0.26 -5.12
C PHE A 40 1.05 -0.71 -4.88
N VAL A 41 0.26 -1.01 -5.92
CA VAL A 41 -0.90 -1.91 -5.81
C VAL A 41 -0.45 -3.31 -5.42
N ARG A 42 0.59 -3.85 -6.05
CA ARG A 42 1.15 -5.18 -5.73
C ARG A 42 1.61 -5.25 -4.28
N THR A 43 2.46 -4.32 -3.85
CA THR A 43 2.96 -4.26 -2.46
C THR A 43 1.82 -4.15 -1.47
N ARG A 44 0.76 -3.39 -1.80
CA ARG A 44 -0.42 -3.27 -0.93
C ARG A 44 -1.17 -4.59 -0.79
N ILE A 45 -1.36 -5.33 -1.89
CA ILE A 45 -2.03 -6.63 -1.86
C ILE A 45 -1.24 -7.60 -0.99
N GLU A 46 0.07 -7.72 -1.20
CA GLU A 46 0.95 -8.59 -0.41
C GLU A 46 0.91 -8.24 1.09
N LEU A 47 0.88 -6.94 1.42
CA LEU A 47 0.79 -6.49 2.80
C LEU A 47 -0.53 -6.91 3.47
N LEU A 48 -1.65 -6.79 2.74
CA LEU A 48 -2.98 -7.18 3.22
C LEU A 48 -3.09 -8.70 3.40
N GLU A 49 -2.56 -9.48 2.45
CA GLU A 49 -2.52 -10.94 2.56
C GLU A 49 -1.69 -11.39 3.76
N ASN A 50 -0.52 -10.79 3.98
CA ASN A 50 0.32 -11.10 5.13
C ASN A 50 -0.36 -10.72 6.45
N GLN A 51 -1.09 -9.60 6.50
CA GLN A 51 -1.88 -9.23 7.69
C GLN A 51 -3.00 -10.23 7.96
N MET A 52 -3.75 -10.64 6.94
CA MET A 52 -4.82 -11.64 7.10
C MET A 52 -4.28 -12.99 7.56
N LYS A 53 -3.15 -13.45 6.98
CA LYS A 53 -2.50 -14.69 7.41
C LYS A 53 -2.08 -14.65 8.88
N ARG A 54 -1.45 -13.55 9.32
CA ARG A 54 -1.05 -13.37 10.73
C ARG A 54 -2.26 -13.33 11.66
N TYR A 55 -3.29 -12.58 11.29
CA TYR A 55 -4.53 -12.51 12.06
C TYR A 55 -5.18 -13.90 12.22
N ASN A 56 -5.31 -14.66 11.13
CA ASN A 56 -5.89 -16.01 11.17
C ASN A 56 -5.06 -16.97 12.04
N TRP A 57 -3.73 -16.88 11.97
CA TRP A 57 -2.83 -17.67 12.80
C TRP A 57 -2.99 -17.34 14.29
N GLU A 58 -3.05 -16.05 14.65
CA GLU A 58 -3.30 -15.59 16.02
C GLU A 58 -4.67 -16.07 16.54
N GLN A 59 -5.72 -15.98 15.72
CA GLN A 59 -7.06 -16.46 16.09
C GLN A 59 -7.08 -17.98 16.33
N ALA A 60 -6.39 -18.75 15.48
CA ALA A 60 -6.30 -20.20 15.62
C ALA A 60 -5.57 -20.58 16.92
N GLN A 61 -4.49 -19.87 17.28
CA GLN A 61 -3.78 -20.09 18.55
C GLN A 61 -4.64 -19.76 19.76
N LEU A 62 -5.36 -18.63 19.72
CA LEU A 62 -6.25 -18.21 20.80
C LEU A 62 -7.38 -19.23 21.03
N ALA A 63 -7.92 -19.80 19.94
CA ALA A 63 -8.93 -20.84 20.02
C ALA A 63 -8.38 -22.18 20.55
N HIS A 64 -7.10 -22.49 20.31
CA HIS A 64 -6.46 -23.72 20.79
C HIS A 64 -6.02 -23.65 22.27
N MET A 65 -5.84 -22.44 22.81
CA MET A 65 -5.51 -22.21 24.22
C MET A 65 -6.74 -22.13 25.14
N LYS A 66 -7.95 -22.12 24.57
CA LYS A 66 -9.22 -22.03 25.29
C LYS A 66 -9.87 -23.40 25.41
#